data_AF-A0A841D123-F1
#
_entry.id   AF-A0A841D123-F1
#
_cell.length_a   1.000
_cell.length_b   1.000
_cell.length_c   1.000
_cell.angle_alpha   90.00
_cell.angle_beta   90.00
_cell.angle_gamma   90.00
#
_symmetry.space_group_name_H-M   'P 1'
#
loop_
_entity.id
_entity.type
_entity.pdbx_description
1 polymer ?
#
loop_
_entity_poly.entity_id
_entity_poly.type
_entity_poly.pdbx_seq_one_letter_code
_entity_poly.pdbx_strand_id
1 'polypeptide(L)'
;MLRKLLWKRRKRAVLHHPLERLLTALAQQVLDLAEQEARTRGDDRATAEHLLTGLARLDEGVAVRTLSSLGIDIDATRSRVARAELGRIVERARCEAAELGHRYIGTEHLLLGVICEEGTEALGVSLHQARDQVIKVLHGRVF
;
A
#
# COMPACT_ATOMS: atom_id res chain seq x y z
N MET A 1 -21.63 -48.34 2.43
CA MET A 1 -22.33 -47.39 3.32
C MET A 1 -22.21 -46.00 2.71
N LEU A 2 -23.35 -45.44 2.29
CA LEU A 2 -23.50 -44.40 1.27
C LEU A 2 -23.11 -42.98 1.71
N ARG A 3 -22.42 -42.31 0.79
CA ARG A 3 -22.32 -40.84 0.63
C ARG A 3 -23.70 -40.19 0.82
N LYS A 4 -23.90 -39.50 1.94
CA LYS A 4 -24.88 -38.40 2.08
C LYS A 4 -24.13 -37.11 1.73
N LEU A 5 -23.98 -36.74 0.45
CA LEU A 5 -24.94 -35.93 -0.30
C LEU A 5 -25.55 -34.79 0.51
N LEU A 6 -25.20 -33.58 0.10
CA LEU A 6 -26.09 -32.42 -0.01
C LEU A 6 -26.48 -31.73 1.30
N TRP A 7 -25.52 -31.08 1.94
CA TRP A 7 -25.83 -29.79 2.55
C TRP A 7 -25.61 -28.70 1.49
N LYS A 8 -26.69 -28.03 1.16
CA LYS A 8 -26.88 -27.20 -0.03
C LYS A 8 -26.10 -25.89 0.06
N ARG A 9 -25.33 -25.62 -0.99
CA ARG A 9 -25.28 -24.36 -1.78
C ARG A 9 -25.38 -23.01 -1.02
N ARG A 10 -24.30 -22.24 -1.27
CA ARG A 10 -24.17 -20.77 -1.37
C ARG A 10 -23.97 -19.99 -0.05
N LYS A 11 -22.70 -19.77 0.28
CA LYS A 11 -22.14 -18.42 0.12
C LYS A 11 -20.96 -18.52 -0.84
N ARG A 12 -21.04 -17.72 -1.90
CA ARG A 12 -20.06 -17.59 -2.97
C ARG A 12 -18.70 -17.35 -2.30
N ALA A 13 -17.77 -18.28 -2.42
CA ALA A 13 -16.41 -18.07 -1.97
C ALA A 13 -15.89 -16.86 -2.74
N VAL A 14 -15.81 -15.72 -2.05
CA VAL A 14 -14.97 -14.62 -2.51
C VAL A 14 -13.58 -15.24 -2.56
N LEU A 15 -13.03 -15.35 -3.76
CA LEU A 15 -11.71 -15.88 -3.99
C LEU A 15 -10.76 -15.06 -3.11
N HIS A 16 -10.25 -15.65 -2.02
CA HIS A 16 -9.04 -15.18 -1.38
C HIS A 16 -7.90 -15.43 -2.37
N HIS A 17 -7.77 -14.55 -3.36
CA HIS A 17 -6.54 -14.48 -4.09
C HIS A 17 -5.46 -14.02 -3.10
N PRO A 18 -4.30 -14.70 -3.02
CA PRO A 18 -3.17 -14.20 -2.26
C PRO A 18 -2.90 -12.75 -2.68
N LEU A 19 -2.68 -11.85 -1.71
CA LEU A 19 -2.47 -10.42 -1.93
C LEU A 19 -1.40 -10.17 -3.02
N GLU A 20 -0.39 -11.03 -3.04
CA GLU A 20 0.71 -11.10 -4.01
C GLU A 20 0.24 -11.10 -5.48
N ARG A 21 -0.87 -11.78 -5.80
CA ARG A 21 -1.36 -11.88 -7.19
C ARG A 21 -2.04 -10.61 -7.70
N LEU A 22 -2.34 -9.67 -6.80
CA LEU A 22 -3.00 -8.42 -7.12
C LEU A 22 -2.04 -7.22 -7.08
N LEU A 23 -0.77 -7.42 -6.78
CA LEU A 23 0.23 -6.34 -6.81
C LEU A 23 0.65 -6.02 -8.23
N THR A 24 0.86 -4.73 -8.51
CA THR A 24 1.63 -4.31 -9.69
C THR A 24 3.12 -4.66 -9.49
N ALA A 25 3.89 -4.72 -10.58
CA ALA A 25 5.33 -5.02 -10.51
C ALA A 25 6.08 -4.05 -9.58
N LEU A 26 5.82 -2.73 -9.70
CA LEU A 26 6.43 -1.72 -8.83
C LEU A 26 5.99 -1.86 -7.36
N ALA A 27 4.72 -2.20 -7.11
CA ALA A 27 4.25 -2.42 -5.74
C ALA A 27 4.91 -3.65 -5.11
N GLN A 28 5.07 -4.74 -5.86
CA GLN A 28 5.81 -5.92 -5.39
C GLN A 28 7.27 -5.56 -5.09
N GLN A 29 7.94 -4.86 -6.00
CA GLN A 29 9.32 -4.41 -5.81
C GLN A 29 9.48 -3.57 -4.53
N VAL A 30 8.54 -2.67 -4.25
CA VAL A 30 8.56 -1.85 -3.04
C VAL A 30 8.46 -2.70 -1.77
N LEU A 31 7.61 -3.72 -1.76
CA LEU A 31 7.48 -4.64 -0.62
C LEU A 31 8.76 -5.46 -0.44
N ASP A 32 9.33 -5.98 -1.53
CA ASP A 32 10.57 -6.75 -1.50
C ASP A 32 11.72 -5.90 -0.93
N LEU A 33 11.83 -4.64 -1.35
CA LEU A 33 12.81 -3.68 -0.83
C LEU A 33 12.58 -3.36 0.65
N ALA A 34 11.32 -3.22 1.08
CA ALA A 34 10.98 -2.96 2.47
C ALA A 34 11.39 -4.14 3.37
N GLU A 35 11.07 -5.37 2.96
CA GLU A 35 11.48 -6.55 3.70
C GLU A 35 12.99 -6.76 3.71
N GLN A 36 13.66 -6.49 2.58
CA GLN A 36 15.11 -6.56 2.50
C GLN A 36 15.76 -5.57 3.48
N GLU A 37 15.25 -4.34 3.55
CA GLU A 37 15.75 -3.33 4.48
C GLU A 37 15.58 -3.77 5.94
N ALA A 38 14.41 -4.29 6.31
CA ALA A 38 14.16 -4.81 7.66
C ALA A 38 15.15 -5.93 8.02
N ARG A 39 15.36 -6.88 7.09
CA ARG A 39 16.36 -7.94 7.26
C ARG A 39 17.78 -7.41 7.41
N THR A 40 18.17 -6.40 6.63
CA THR A 40 19.50 -5.78 6.70
C THR A 40 19.73 -5.04 8.02
N ARG A 41 18.69 -4.40 8.57
CA ARG A 41 18.75 -3.73 9.88
C ARG A 41 18.67 -4.70 11.07
N GLY A 42 18.25 -5.93 10.82
CA GLY A 42 18.04 -6.94 11.87
C GLY A 42 16.71 -6.77 12.60
N ASP A 43 15.74 -6.09 11.98
CA ASP A 43 14.42 -5.88 12.56
C ASP A 43 13.54 -7.12 12.38
N ASP A 44 12.85 -7.52 13.45
CA ASP A 44 12.00 -8.73 13.46
C ASP A 44 10.82 -8.65 12.49
N ARG A 45 10.40 -7.43 12.12
CA ARG A 45 9.23 -7.17 11.26
C ARG A 45 9.46 -5.95 10.39
N ALA A 46 9.02 -6.04 9.14
CA ALA A 46 8.93 -4.86 8.27
C ALA A 46 7.76 -3.95 8.69
N THR A 47 7.97 -2.64 8.57
CA THR A 47 7.06 -1.59 9.05
C THR A 47 6.87 -0.48 8.01
N ALA A 48 6.07 0.54 8.32
CA ALA A 48 5.89 1.73 7.49
C ALA A 48 7.20 2.39 7.09
N GLU A 49 8.18 2.50 8.00
CA GLU A 49 9.48 3.12 7.72
C GLU A 49 10.24 2.38 6.61
N HIS A 50 10.23 1.04 6.68
CA HIS A 50 10.83 0.17 5.68
C HIS A 50 10.14 0.33 4.31
N LEU A 51 8.81 0.42 4.32
CA LEU A 51 8.02 0.63 3.11
C LEU A 51 8.30 1.99 2.46
N LEU A 52 8.35 3.07 3.25
CA LEU A 52 8.74 4.38 2.74
C LEU A 52 10.17 4.37 2.20
N THR A 53 11.07 3.60 2.81
CA THR A 53 12.42 3.40 2.27
C THR A 53 12.41 2.67 0.93
N GLY A 54 11.57 1.66 0.77
CA GLY A 54 11.35 1.00 -0.53
C GLY A 54 10.79 1.95 -1.58
N LEU A 55 9.80 2.77 -1.23
CA LEU A 55 9.21 3.78 -2.12
C LEU A 55 10.21 4.84 -2.57
N ALA A 56 11.07 5.30 -1.66
CA ALA A 56 12.08 6.31 -1.97
C ALA A 56 13.19 5.82 -2.90
N ARG A 57 13.35 4.50 -3.04
CA ARG A 57 14.29 3.89 -3.99
C ARG A 57 13.72 3.79 -5.41
N LEU A 58 12.46 4.16 -5.63
CA LEU A 58 11.89 4.20 -6.96
C LEU A 58 12.11 5.57 -7.61
N ASP A 59 12.54 5.57 -8.87
CA ASP A 59 12.57 6.78 -9.70
C ASP A 59 11.19 7.14 -10.26
N GLU A 60 10.25 6.18 -10.28
CA GLU A 60 8.94 6.33 -10.90
C GLU A 60 7.81 5.66 -10.10
N GLY A 61 6.58 5.91 -10.52
CA GLY A 61 5.38 5.35 -9.92
C GLY A 61 4.38 6.41 -9.46
N VAL A 62 3.14 6.00 -9.25
CA VAL A 62 2.05 6.92 -8.88
C VAL A 62 2.28 7.48 -7.47
N ALA A 63 2.78 6.68 -6.53
CA ALA A 63 3.16 7.17 -5.19
C ALA A 63 4.24 8.24 -5.23
N VAL A 64 5.33 8.01 -5.97
CA VAL A 64 6.44 8.97 -6.12
C VAL A 64 5.90 10.29 -6.66
N ARG A 65 5.17 10.26 -7.78
CA ARG A 65 4.56 11.47 -8.37
C ARG A 65 3.58 12.16 -7.42
N THR A 66 2.82 11.39 -6.64
CA THR A 66 1.87 11.93 -5.66
C THR A 66 2.58 12.68 -4.56
N LEU A 67 3.63 12.09 -3.97
CA LEU A 67 4.46 12.74 -2.95
C LEU A 67 5.12 14.00 -3.48
N SER A 68 5.72 13.94 -4.68
CA SER A 68 6.32 15.10 -5.33
C SER A 68 5.30 16.22 -5.57
N SER A 69 4.09 15.89 -6.03
CA SER A 69 3.03 16.88 -6.27
C SER A 69 2.51 17.53 -4.97
N LEU A 70 2.62 16.83 -3.84
CA LEU A 70 2.27 17.36 -2.52
C LEU A 70 3.44 18.11 -1.86
N GLY A 71 4.62 18.15 -2.50
CA GLY A 71 5.83 18.74 -1.92
C GLY A 71 6.37 17.95 -0.71
N ILE A 72 6.07 16.65 -0.63
CA ILE A 72 6.48 15.81 0.50
C ILE A 72 7.82 15.16 0.17
N ASP A 73 8.82 15.48 0.99
CA ASP A 73 10.09 14.77 0.99
C ASP A 73 9.96 13.47 1.80
N ILE A 74 9.97 12.35 1.09
CA ILE A 74 9.82 11.02 1.71
C ILE A 74 10.96 10.70 2.69
N ASP A 75 12.18 11.18 2.46
CA ASP A 75 13.31 10.98 3.38
C ASP A 75 13.06 11.66 4.72
N ALA A 76 12.57 12.89 4.68
CA ALA A 76 12.22 13.65 5.88
C ALA A 76 11.05 13.05 6.68
N THR A 77 10.21 12.20 6.05
CA THR A 77 9.05 11.60 6.73
C THR A 77 9.36 10.33 7.51
N ARG A 78 10.50 9.68 7.27
CA ARG A 78 10.80 8.35 7.85
C ARG A 78 10.89 8.36 9.37
N SER A 79 11.47 9.40 9.96
CA SER A 79 11.59 9.54 11.41
C SER A 79 10.24 9.72 12.13
N ARG A 80 9.17 9.99 11.37
CA ARG A 80 7.82 10.27 11.88
C ARG A 80 6.90 9.05 11.79
N VAL A 81 7.30 7.99 11.07
CA VAL A 81 6.52 6.77 10.87
C VAL A 81 7.30 5.56 11.35
N ALA A 82 6.72 4.72 12.21
CA ALA A 82 7.42 3.51 12.67
C ALA A 82 6.50 2.44 13.28
N ARG A 83 5.19 2.70 13.41
CA ARG A 83 4.34 1.90 14.32
C ARG A 83 3.51 0.85 13.58
N ALA A 84 3.23 1.08 12.30
CA ALA A 84 2.40 0.21 11.50
C ALA A 84 3.22 -0.92 10.89
N GLU A 85 2.80 -2.16 11.17
CA GLU A 85 3.36 -3.35 10.55
C GLU A 85 2.98 -3.43 9.08
N LEU A 86 3.92 -3.91 8.24
CA LEU A 86 3.74 -3.98 6.80
C LEU A 86 2.47 -4.72 6.38
N GLY A 87 2.12 -5.82 7.07
CA GLY A 87 0.91 -6.59 6.77
C GLY A 87 -0.39 -5.79 6.94
N ARG A 88 -0.47 -4.91 7.94
CA ARG A 88 -1.64 -4.03 8.12
C ARG A 88 -1.74 -2.99 7.01
N ILE A 89 -0.59 -2.42 6.62
CA ILE A 89 -0.50 -1.44 5.54
C ILE A 89 -0.95 -2.04 4.21
N VAL A 90 -0.53 -3.28 3.89
CA VAL A 90 -0.94 -3.96 2.65
C VAL A 90 -2.44 -4.25 2.65
N GLU A 91 -3.02 -4.63 3.79
CA GLU A 91 -4.47 -4.83 3.88
C GLU A 91 -5.23 -3.50 3.70
N ARG A 92 -4.72 -2.39 4.26
CA ARG A 92 -5.28 -1.06 3.97
C ARG A 92 -5.14 -0.69 2.50
N ALA A 93 -3.98 -0.92 1.89
CA ALA A 93 -3.77 -0.67 0.46
C ALA A 93 -4.77 -1.44 -0.41
N ARG A 94 -5.13 -2.68 -0.02
CA ARG A 94 -6.18 -3.43 -0.70
C ARG A 94 -7.56 -2.76 -0.58
N CYS A 95 -7.90 -2.25 0.61
CA CYS A 95 -9.13 -1.47 0.80
C CYS A 95 -9.13 -0.21 -0.06
N GLU A 96 -8.04 0.54 -0.09
CA GLU A 96 -7.88 1.75 -0.92
C GLU A 96 -8.04 1.44 -2.41
N ALA A 97 -7.40 0.38 -2.90
CA ALA A 97 -7.56 -0.06 -4.28
C ALA A 97 -9.03 -0.37 -4.60
N ALA A 98 -9.72 -1.09 -3.71
CA ALA A 98 -11.13 -1.40 -3.88
C ALA A 98 -12.03 -0.16 -3.84
N GLU A 99 -11.76 0.79 -2.93
CA GLU A 99 -12.49 2.06 -2.81
C GLU A 99 -12.34 2.92 -4.06
N LEU A 100 -11.15 2.94 -4.67
CA LEU A 100 -10.89 3.63 -5.93
C LEU A 100 -11.34 2.82 -7.17
N GLY A 101 -11.90 1.63 -6.99
CA GLY A 101 -12.36 0.77 -8.09
C GLY A 101 -11.23 0.11 -8.88
N HIS A 102 -10.02 0.09 -8.34
CA HIS A 102 -8.84 -0.52 -8.95
C HIS A 102 -8.76 -2.02 -8.66
N ARG A 103 -8.43 -2.81 -9.69
CA ARG A 103 -8.29 -4.28 -9.57
C ARG A 103 -6.93 -4.72 -9.04
N TYR A 104 -5.92 -3.84 -9.12
CA TYR A 104 -4.56 -4.11 -8.70
C TYR A 104 -4.11 -3.10 -7.65
N ILE A 105 -3.23 -3.53 -6.76
CA ILE A 105 -2.58 -2.72 -5.74
C ILE A 105 -1.30 -2.12 -6.35
N GLY A 106 -1.37 -0.83 -6.70
CA GLY A 106 -0.24 -0.01 -7.08
C GLY A 106 0.51 0.59 -5.90
N THR A 107 1.58 1.32 -6.20
CA THR A 107 2.40 2.03 -5.20
C THR A 107 1.61 3.11 -4.47
N GLU A 108 0.68 3.76 -5.16
CA GLU A 108 -0.26 4.74 -4.60
C GLU A 108 -1.15 4.16 -3.51
N HIS A 109 -1.60 2.92 -3.66
CA HIS A 109 -2.41 2.28 -2.64
C HIS A 109 -1.56 1.91 -1.41
N LEU A 110 -0.30 1.49 -1.61
CA LEU A 110 0.63 1.27 -0.50
C LEU A 110 0.87 2.57 0.27
N LEU A 111 1.08 3.69 -0.44
CA LEU A 111 1.20 5.02 0.17
C LEU A 111 -0.07 5.40 0.95
N LEU A 112 -1.26 5.24 0.37
CA LEU A 112 -2.52 5.51 1.07
C LEU A 112 -2.70 4.59 2.29
N GLY A 113 -2.26 3.34 2.21
CA GLY A 113 -2.23 2.41 3.33
C GLY A 113 -1.37 2.90 4.50
N VAL A 114 -0.19 3.48 4.21
CA VAL A 114 0.65 4.11 5.25
C VAL A 114 -0.09 5.25 5.93
N ILE A 115 -0.67 6.15 5.15
CA ILE A 115 -1.39 7.33 5.67
C ILE A 115 -2.61 6.90 6.50
N CYS A 116 -3.28 5.82 6.10
CA CYS A 116 -4.42 5.27 6.82
C CYS A 116 -4.02 4.73 8.21
N GLU A 117 -2.89 4.01 8.31
CA GLU A 117 -2.44 3.41 9.57
C GLU A 117 -1.70 4.38 10.49
N GLU A 118 -0.91 5.31 9.95
CA GLU A 118 -0.09 6.24 10.74
C GLU A 118 -0.76 7.62 10.93
N GLY A 119 -1.82 7.92 10.17
CA GLY A 119 -2.56 9.18 10.23
C GLY A 119 -1.86 10.36 9.56
N THR A 120 -2.42 11.56 9.76
CA THR A 120 -1.92 12.82 9.18
C THR A 120 -0.50 13.17 9.63
N GLU A 121 -0.12 12.75 10.84
CA GLU A 121 1.18 13.05 11.44
C GLU A 121 2.37 12.43 10.69
N ALA A 122 2.11 11.36 9.93
CA ALA A 122 3.11 10.65 9.14
C ALA A 122 3.73 11.53 8.05
N LEU A 123 2.87 12.03 7.16
CA LEU A 123 3.27 12.71 5.94
C LEU A 123 2.85 14.18 5.91
N GLY A 124 2.16 14.67 6.96
CA GLY A 124 1.61 16.03 6.99
C GLY A 124 0.40 16.23 6.06
N VAL A 125 -0.18 15.14 5.56
CA VAL A 125 -1.35 15.16 4.66
C VAL A 125 -2.42 14.20 5.15
N SER A 126 -3.68 14.59 5.00
CA SER A 126 -4.81 13.70 5.30
C SER A 126 -4.99 12.65 4.20
N LEU A 127 -5.59 11.52 4.58
CA LEU A 127 -5.94 10.45 3.63
C LEU A 127 -6.81 10.97 2.49
N HIS A 128 -7.76 11.86 2.78
CA HIS A 128 -8.62 12.48 1.77
C HIS A 128 -7.81 13.32 0.76
N GLN A 129 -6.92 14.20 1.25
CA GLN A 129 -6.05 15.00 0.38
C GLN A 129 -5.14 14.11 -0.48
N ALA A 130 -4.59 13.04 0.10
CA ALA A 130 -3.75 12.10 -0.63
C ALA A 130 -4.53 11.37 -1.72
N ARG A 131 -5.75 10.88 -1.45
CA ARG A 131 -6.62 10.25 -2.45
C ARG A 131 -6.94 11.19 -3.60
N ASP A 132 -7.32 12.43 -3.29
CA ASP A 132 -7.61 13.45 -4.30
C ASP A 132 -6.40 13.71 -5.19
N GLN A 133 -5.19 13.73 -4.61
CA GLN A 133 -3.97 13.90 -5.37
C GLN A 133 -3.65 12.67 -6.23
N VAL A 134 -3.81 11.46 -5.73
CA VAL A 134 -3.65 10.22 -6.52
C VAL A 134 -4.56 10.26 -7.75
N ILE A 135 -5.83 10.65 -7.58
CA ILE A 135 -6.80 10.76 -8.68
C ILE A 135 -6.34 11.81 -9.71
N LYS A 136 -5.84 12.96 -9.26
CA LYS A 136 -5.29 13.99 -10.15
C LYS A 136 -4.09 13.47 -10.95
N VAL A 137 -3.15 12.80 -10.27
CA VAL A 137 -1.95 12.22 -10.87
C VAL A 137 -2.27 11.12 -11.88
N LEU A 138 -3.28 10.29 -11.62
CA LEU A 138 -3.73 9.23 -12.55
C LEU A 138 -4.43 9.81 -13.78
N HIS A 139 -5.16 10.92 -13.65
CA HIS A 139 -5.83 11.59 -14.76
C HIS A 139 -4.96 12.62 -15.50
N GLY A 140 -3.66 12.71 -15.17
CA GLY A 140 -2.73 13.63 -15.85
C GLY A 140 -2.95 15.11 -15.55
N ARG A 141 -3.64 15.45 -14.46
CA ARG A 141 -3.84 16.84 -14.00
C ARG A 141 -2.81 17.17 -12.93
N VAL A 142 -1.58 17.41 -13.33
CA VAL A 142 -0.54 17.96 -12.45
C VAL A 142 -0.60 19.48 -12.60
N PHE A 143 -0.78 20.21 -11.50
CA PHE A 143 -0.79 21.68 -11.48
C PHE A 143 0.64 22.22 -11.38
#